data_AF-A0A957HA50-F1
#
_entry.id   AF-A0A957HA50-F1
#
_cell.length_a   1.000
_cell.length_b   1.000
_cell.length_c   1.000
_cell.angle_alpha   90.00
_cell.angle_beta   90.00
_cell.angle_gamma   90.00
#
_symmetry.space_group_name_H-M   'P 1'
#
loop_
_entity.id
_entity.type
_entity.pdbx_description
1 polymer ?
#
loop_
_entity_poly.entity_id
_entity_poly.type
_entity_poly.pdbx_seq_one_letter_code
_entity_poly.pdbx_strand_id
1 'polypeptide(L)'
;MGYQQHPGDLWDGLEPTPEPPEKNNNRTLILVIGGIGLLLGLVICLVAGYLFLLSRTGGTETAEATEIVVVPPGETPAGPTPAPDQPTDTPTTDNPTPTAAVASPTDTPPAVEPTPTEAQVAISGYAVNRFTSPPSIDGNRNEWDGFPTVQSEFQVFSASSWNGTDDLQATWQLGWDSEALYIVVVVEDDIHVQNQTGDQIFKGDSVDMQIDTNPSSGARQVNSRTFQLTMSPGDFGALPPSYYLFRANDAGSFI
;
A
#
# COMPACT_ATOMS: atom_id res chain seq x y z
N MET A 1 -2.86 20.78 31.97
CA MET A 1 -3.77 20.02 31.09
C MET A 1 -2.91 19.54 29.94
N GLY A 2 -2.67 18.24 29.85
CA GLY A 2 -1.84 17.66 28.79
C GLY A 2 -2.73 17.04 27.73
N TYR A 3 -2.55 17.45 26.49
CA TYR A 3 -2.96 16.64 25.34
C TYR A 3 -1.81 15.68 25.06
N GLN A 4 -1.99 14.40 25.35
CA GLN A 4 -1.20 13.37 24.68
C GLN A 4 -1.87 13.17 23.33
N GLN A 5 -1.35 13.83 22.30
CA GLN A 5 -1.67 13.50 20.91
C GLN A 5 -1.21 12.05 20.71
N HIS A 6 -2.14 11.11 20.53
CA HIS A 6 -1.78 9.77 20.09
C HIS A 6 -1.28 9.82 18.63
N PRO A 7 -0.50 8.83 18.16
CA PRO A 7 -0.04 8.81 16.77
C PRO A 7 -1.16 8.78 15.71
N GLY A 8 -2.38 8.40 16.10
CA GLY A 8 -3.57 8.52 15.23
C GLY A 8 -4.08 9.95 15.07
N ASP A 9 -3.88 10.81 16.07
CA ASP A 9 -4.41 12.17 16.15
C ASP A 9 -3.76 13.14 15.12
N LEU A 10 -2.71 12.68 14.44
CA LEU A 10 -2.09 13.35 13.28
C LEU A 10 -2.79 13.01 11.95
N TRP A 11 -3.55 11.91 11.90
CA TRP A 11 -4.30 11.41 10.74
C TRP A 11 -5.81 11.62 10.86
N ASP A 12 -6.29 11.98 12.06
CA ASP A 12 -7.70 12.25 12.35
C ASP A 12 -8.22 13.40 11.46
N GLY A 13 -9.21 13.09 10.62
CA GLY A 13 -9.73 14.02 9.60
C GLY A 13 -8.88 14.16 8.33
N LEU A 14 -7.86 13.31 8.14
CA LEU A 14 -7.12 13.14 6.88
C LEU A 14 -7.53 11.87 6.11
N GLU A 15 -8.53 11.13 6.61
CA GLU A 15 -9.14 10.05 5.84
C GLU A 15 -9.63 10.59 4.48
N PRO A 16 -9.30 9.93 3.35
CA PRO A 16 -9.86 10.32 2.06
C PRO A 16 -11.38 10.18 2.13
N THR A 17 -12.11 11.24 1.78
CA THR A 17 -13.59 11.18 1.70
C THR A 17 -13.96 10.05 0.74
N PRO A 18 -14.74 9.04 1.17
CA PRO A 18 -14.94 7.84 0.36
C PRO A 18 -15.62 8.19 -0.96
N GLU A 19 -14.86 8.09 -2.05
CA GLU A 19 -15.38 8.16 -3.41
C GLU A 19 -16.55 7.17 -3.55
N PRO A 20 -17.66 7.54 -4.22
CA PRO A 20 -18.75 6.62 -4.46
C PRO A 20 -18.20 5.38 -5.20
N PRO A 21 -18.52 4.15 -4.74
CA PRO A 21 -17.83 2.94 -5.16
C PRO A 21 -17.79 2.81 -6.68
N GLU A 22 -16.60 2.61 -7.23
CA GLU A 22 -16.38 2.68 -8.68
C GLU A 22 -17.34 1.72 -9.38
N LYS A 23 -18.15 2.26 -10.28
CA LYS A 23 -19.23 1.52 -10.92
C LYS A 23 -18.66 0.63 -12.03
N ASN A 24 -18.06 -0.47 -11.61
CA ASN A 24 -17.44 -1.55 -12.38
C ASN A 24 -17.77 -1.49 -13.87
N ASN A 25 -16.99 -0.72 -14.61
CA ASN A 25 -17.41 -0.21 -15.91
C ASN A 25 -17.15 -1.21 -17.04
N ASN A 26 -17.76 -2.39 -16.92
CA ASN A 26 -17.68 -3.57 -17.78
C ASN A 26 -17.86 -3.26 -19.28
N ARG A 27 -18.38 -2.06 -19.62
CA ARG A 27 -18.44 -1.52 -20.98
C ARG A 27 -17.06 -1.53 -21.66
N THR A 28 -15.99 -1.13 -20.97
CA THR A 28 -14.63 -1.14 -21.52
C THR A 28 -14.15 -2.57 -21.80
N LEU A 29 -14.34 -3.47 -20.84
CA LEU A 29 -14.00 -4.89 -20.98
C LEU A 29 -14.79 -5.57 -22.13
N ILE A 30 -16.09 -5.30 -22.24
CA ILE A 30 -16.96 -5.81 -23.31
C ILE A 30 -16.54 -5.26 -24.68
N LEU A 31 -16.13 -3.99 -24.78
CA LEU A 31 -15.62 -3.41 -26.02
C LEU A 31 -14.28 -4.03 -26.45
N VAL A 32 -13.36 -4.28 -25.50
CA VAL A 32 -12.08 -4.95 -25.77
C VAL A 32 -12.31 -6.41 -26.21
N ILE A 33 -13.12 -7.18 -25.48
CA ILE A 33 -13.47 -8.57 -25.84
C ILE A 33 -14.17 -8.62 -27.21
N GLY A 34 -15.09 -7.68 -27.48
CA GLY A 34 -15.77 -7.57 -28.77
C GLY A 34 -14.81 -7.25 -29.92
N GLY A 35 -13.85 -6.34 -29.71
CA GLY A 35 -12.82 -6.01 -30.69
C GLY A 35 -11.88 -7.18 -31.00
N ILE A 36 -11.43 -7.90 -29.97
CA ILE A 36 -10.60 -9.11 -30.11
C ILE A 36 -11.39 -10.20 -30.85
N GLY A 37 -12.65 -10.44 -30.48
CA GLY A 37 -13.52 -11.41 -31.15
C GLY A 37 -13.76 -11.09 -32.63
N LEU A 38 -13.93 -9.81 -32.97
CA LEU A 38 -14.10 -9.37 -34.36
C LEU A 38 -12.81 -9.53 -35.18
N LEU A 39 -11.64 -9.23 -34.61
CA LEU A 39 -10.34 -9.46 -35.26
C LEU A 39 -10.07 -10.95 -35.49
N LEU A 40 -10.30 -11.80 -34.49
CA LEU A 40 -10.17 -13.25 -34.62
C LEU A 40 -11.15 -13.80 -35.67
N GLY A 41 -12.40 -13.33 -35.67
CA GLY A 41 -13.39 -13.68 -36.70
C GLY A 41 -12.95 -13.31 -38.11
N LEU A 42 -12.37 -12.11 -38.30
CA LEU A 42 -11.81 -11.69 -39.60
C LEU A 42 -10.64 -12.57 -40.04
N VAL A 43 -9.70 -12.89 -39.14
CA VAL A 43 -8.57 -13.78 -39.45
C VAL A 43 -9.07 -15.18 -39.82
N ILE A 44 -10.03 -15.73 -39.09
CA ILE A 44 -10.66 -17.02 -39.41
C ILE A 44 -11.35 -16.98 -40.77
N CYS A 45 -12.08 -15.91 -41.10
CA CYS A 45 -12.72 -15.75 -42.40
C CYS A 45 -11.70 -15.66 -43.56
N LEU A 46 -10.57 -14.98 -43.36
CA LEU A 46 -9.50 -14.88 -44.35
C LEU A 46 -8.79 -16.22 -44.56
N VAL A 47 -8.49 -16.96 -43.48
CA VAL A 47 -7.89 -18.30 -43.55
C VAL A 47 -8.86 -19.30 -44.20
N ALA A 48 -10.14 -19.29 -43.81
CA ALA A 48 -11.17 -20.13 -44.42
C ALA A 48 -11.37 -19.80 -45.90
N GLY A 49 -11.38 -18.51 -46.28
CA GLY A 49 -11.45 -18.06 -47.67
C GLY A 49 -10.24 -18.51 -48.50
N TYR A 50 -9.04 -18.43 -47.93
CA TYR A 50 -7.80 -18.92 -48.56
C TYR A 50 -7.82 -20.45 -48.78
N LEU A 51 -8.22 -21.22 -47.76
CA LEU A 51 -8.38 -22.67 -47.85
C LEU A 51 -9.49 -23.08 -48.83
N PHE A 52 -10.57 -22.29 -48.93
CA PHE A 52 -11.67 -22.50 -49.87
C PHE A 52 -11.29 -22.17 -51.33
N LEU A 53 -10.38 -21.21 -51.54
CA LEU A 53 -9.80 -20.96 -52.86
C LEU A 53 -8.85 -22.09 -53.28
N LEU A 54 -8.01 -22.58 -52.35
CA LEU A 54 -7.17 -23.75 -52.55
C LEU A 54 -7.98 -25.01 -52.89
N SER A 55 -9.07 -25.29 -52.17
CA SER A 55 -9.93 -26.44 -52.47
C SER A 55 -10.73 -26.29 -53.75
N ARG A 56 -11.14 -25.06 -54.13
CA ARG A 56 -11.76 -24.78 -55.44
C ARG A 56 -10.84 -25.02 -56.64
N THR A 57 -9.53 -24.96 -56.48
CA THR A 57 -8.57 -25.43 -57.50
C THR A 57 -8.33 -26.95 -57.48
N GLY A 58 -9.00 -27.69 -56.59
CA GLY A 58 -8.73 -29.07 -56.22
C GLY A 58 -9.65 -30.17 -56.78
N GLY A 59 -10.39 -29.92 -57.86
CA GLY A 59 -10.84 -30.96 -58.79
C GLY A 59 -12.20 -31.67 -58.60
N THR A 60 -12.78 -32.02 -59.75
CA THR A 60 -13.74 -33.12 -60.03
C THR A 60 -15.17 -33.10 -59.48
N GLU A 61 -16.04 -33.77 -60.24
CA GLU A 61 -17.50 -33.86 -60.10
C GLU A 61 -17.92 -35.00 -59.15
N THR A 62 -19.08 -34.86 -58.48
CA THR A 62 -20.24 -35.78 -58.51
C THR A 62 -21.33 -35.22 -57.57
N ALA A 63 -22.60 -35.60 -57.76
CA ALA A 63 -23.78 -34.95 -57.17
C ALA A 63 -24.48 -35.75 -56.05
N GLU A 64 -25.56 -35.17 -55.50
CA GLU A 64 -26.66 -35.81 -54.74
C GLU A 64 -26.36 -36.30 -53.29
N ALA A 65 -27.30 -36.28 -52.32
CA ALA A 65 -28.68 -35.75 -52.25
C ALA A 65 -29.12 -35.39 -50.81
N THR A 66 -30.42 -35.08 -50.66
CA THR A 66 -31.35 -34.89 -49.50
C THR A 66 -31.10 -35.72 -48.19
N GLU A 67 -31.73 -35.50 -47.01
CA GLU A 67 -33.09 -35.03 -46.61
C GLU A 67 -33.10 -34.45 -45.15
N ILE A 68 -33.85 -33.38 -44.80
CA ILE A 68 -35.13 -33.33 -43.99
C ILE A 68 -35.03 -33.83 -42.51
N VAL A 69 -35.59 -33.27 -41.43
CA VAL A 69 -36.28 -32.03 -40.93
C VAL A 69 -36.80 -32.37 -39.50
N VAL A 70 -37.13 -31.39 -38.64
CA VAL A 70 -38.20 -31.35 -37.57
C VAL A 70 -37.81 -30.36 -36.44
N VAL A 71 -38.79 -29.72 -35.78
CA VAL A 71 -38.61 -28.56 -34.84
C VAL A 71 -39.45 -28.72 -33.52
N PRO A 72 -39.82 -27.71 -32.66
CA PRO A 72 -39.92 -27.89 -31.20
C PRO A 72 -41.37 -27.85 -30.62
N PRO A 73 -41.57 -28.04 -29.29
CA PRO A 73 -41.53 -26.93 -28.31
C PRO A 73 -40.56 -27.28 -27.15
N GLY A 74 -40.72 -27.01 -25.83
CA GLY A 74 -41.77 -26.49 -24.93
C GLY A 74 -41.51 -27.00 -23.50
N GLU A 75 -41.95 -26.43 -22.38
CA GLU A 75 -42.65 -25.17 -22.05
C GLU A 75 -42.14 -24.64 -20.67
N THR A 76 -42.72 -23.56 -20.15
CA THR A 76 -42.54 -22.98 -18.78
C THR A 76 -43.84 -23.27 -17.94
N PRO A 77 -44.26 -22.63 -16.80
CA PRO A 77 -43.66 -21.70 -15.81
C PRO A 77 -43.98 -22.06 -14.31
N ALA A 78 -43.98 -21.05 -13.41
CA ALA A 78 -44.49 -20.97 -12.01
C ALA A 78 -43.59 -21.57 -10.89
N GLY A 79 -43.65 -21.14 -9.61
CA GLY A 79 -44.46 -20.08 -8.94
C GLY A 79 -43.94 -19.73 -7.51
N PRO A 80 -44.51 -18.74 -6.76
CA PRO A 80 -43.78 -18.01 -5.69
C PRO A 80 -44.40 -17.95 -4.26
N THR A 81 -43.73 -17.25 -3.31
CA THR A 81 -44.29 -16.56 -2.08
C THR A 81 -44.44 -17.41 -0.77
N PRO A 82 -44.42 -16.89 0.50
CA PRO A 82 -43.70 -15.78 1.22
C PRO A 82 -42.99 -16.19 2.57
N ALA A 83 -42.69 -15.21 3.46
CA ALA A 83 -42.18 -15.29 4.87
C ALA A 83 -43.33 -15.22 5.94
N PRO A 84 -43.22 -14.87 7.27
CA PRO A 84 -42.13 -14.27 8.11
C PRO A 84 -42.00 -14.73 9.62
N ASP A 85 -41.32 -13.92 10.47
CA ASP A 85 -41.50 -13.64 11.94
C ASP A 85 -40.38 -13.90 13.01
N GLN A 86 -40.52 -13.21 14.16
CA GLN A 86 -39.57 -12.86 15.28
C GLN A 86 -40.31 -13.03 16.66
N PRO A 87 -39.86 -12.61 17.89
CA PRO A 87 -38.56 -12.42 18.59
C PRO A 87 -38.46 -13.21 19.96
N THR A 88 -37.54 -12.87 20.89
CA THR A 88 -37.68 -12.84 22.41
C THR A 88 -36.33 -12.56 23.14
N ASP A 89 -36.34 -12.10 24.41
CA ASP A 89 -35.28 -11.37 25.15
C ASP A 89 -34.70 -12.03 26.45
N THR A 90 -33.42 -11.75 26.82
CA THR A 90 -32.87 -11.20 28.13
C THR A 90 -33.13 -11.95 29.50
N PRO A 91 -32.49 -11.71 30.71
CA PRO A 91 -31.18 -11.13 31.19
C PRO A 91 -30.32 -12.04 32.16
N THR A 92 -29.26 -11.49 32.80
CA THR A 92 -28.74 -11.66 34.23
C THR A 92 -27.20 -11.86 34.26
N THR A 93 -26.27 -11.08 34.84
CA THR A 93 -26.09 -10.25 36.09
C THR A 93 -25.32 -10.97 37.22
N ASP A 94 -24.11 -10.50 37.61
CA ASP A 94 -23.71 -10.20 39.01
C ASP A 94 -22.23 -9.73 39.20
N ASN A 95 -21.94 -9.10 40.36
CA ASN A 95 -20.61 -8.60 40.81
C ASN A 95 -20.58 -8.48 42.37
N PRO A 96 -19.47 -8.79 43.06
CA PRO A 96 -18.91 -7.78 43.98
C PRO A 96 -17.37 -7.78 44.21
N THR A 97 -16.83 -6.57 44.43
CA THR A 97 -15.56 -6.23 45.11
C THR A 97 -15.81 -6.12 46.65
N PRO A 98 -14.88 -5.78 47.59
CA PRO A 98 -13.46 -5.39 47.51
C PRO A 98 -12.53 -6.03 48.58
N THR A 99 -11.28 -5.54 48.73
CA THR A 99 -10.58 -5.27 50.02
C THR A 99 -9.22 -4.59 49.77
N ALA A 100 -8.75 -3.74 50.70
CA ALA A 100 -7.40 -3.14 50.71
C ALA A 100 -6.74 -3.30 52.09
N ALA A 101 -5.41 -3.30 52.15
CA ALA A 101 -4.62 -3.35 53.39
C ALA A 101 -3.31 -2.54 53.25
N VAL A 102 -2.81 -2.02 54.37
CA VAL A 102 -1.64 -1.10 54.43
C VAL A 102 -0.55 -1.71 55.31
N ALA A 103 0.72 -1.52 54.94
CA ALA A 103 1.89 -1.82 55.77
C ALA A 103 2.95 -0.70 55.65
N SER A 104 3.69 -0.46 56.74
CA SER A 104 4.70 0.60 56.86
C SER A 104 6.10 0.16 56.34
N PRO A 105 7.00 1.12 56.04
CA PRO A 105 8.35 0.82 55.57
C PRO A 105 9.25 0.21 56.65
N THR A 106 10.25 -0.56 56.19
CA THR A 106 11.36 -1.10 57.00
C THR A 106 12.67 -0.49 56.49
N ASP A 107 13.41 0.19 57.37
CA ASP A 107 14.74 0.69 57.05
C ASP A 107 15.67 -0.45 56.64
N THR A 108 16.19 -0.37 55.41
CA THR A 108 17.17 -1.31 54.85
C THR A 108 18.45 -0.52 54.56
N PRO A 109 19.64 -0.98 55.00
CA PRO A 109 20.88 -0.27 54.71
C PRO A 109 21.10 -0.18 53.19
N PRO A 110 21.76 0.89 52.68
CA PRO A 110 21.91 1.11 51.25
C PRO A 110 22.65 -0.08 50.62
N ALA A 111 21.95 -0.79 49.73
CA ALA A 111 22.58 -1.75 48.85
C ALA A 111 23.61 -1.02 47.98
N VAL A 112 24.76 -1.65 47.73
CA VAL A 112 25.69 -1.15 46.72
C VAL A 112 25.00 -1.33 45.37
N GLU A 113 24.50 -0.23 44.83
CA GLU A 113 23.86 -0.19 43.53
C GLU A 113 24.85 -0.74 42.48
N PRO A 114 24.51 -1.83 41.76
CA PRO A 114 25.42 -2.36 40.77
C PRO A 114 25.54 -1.32 39.66
N THR A 115 26.74 -0.75 39.51
CA THR A 115 27.05 0.19 38.42
C THR A 115 26.46 -0.35 37.13
N PRO A 116 25.50 0.35 36.48
CA PRO A 116 24.87 -0.18 35.29
C PRO A 116 25.95 -0.29 34.21
N THR A 117 26.42 -1.52 33.98
CA THR A 117 27.16 -1.85 32.77
C THR A 117 26.25 -1.48 31.62
N GLU A 118 26.64 -0.46 30.86
CA GLU A 118 25.87 0.08 29.75
C GLU A 118 25.54 -1.07 28.80
N ALA A 119 24.29 -1.53 28.87
CA ALA A 119 23.83 -2.67 28.10
C ALA A 119 23.76 -2.22 26.65
N GLN A 120 24.83 -2.48 25.90
CA GLN A 120 24.92 -2.10 24.49
C GLN A 120 23.71 -2.68 23.76
N VAL A 121 22.78 -1.78 23.42
CA VAL A 121 21.57 -2.13 22.68
C VAL A 121 22.04 -2.73 21.37
N ALA A 122 21.74 -4.00 21.15
CA ALA A 122 22.05 -4.68 19.91
C ALA A 122 21.23 -4.02 18.79
N ILE A 123 21.86 -3.10 18.06
CA ILE A 123 21.20 -2.30 17.02
C ILE A 123 20.95 -3.23 15.83
N SER A 124 19.78 -3.87 15.80
CA SER A 124 19.27 -4.54 14.61
C SER A 124 19.03 -3.49 13.53
N GLY A 125 19.78 -3.57 12.44
CA GLY A 125 19.71 -2.59 11.35
C GLY A 125 20.53 -3.03 10.15
N TYR A 126 20.36 -2.31 9.04
CA TYR A 126 21.01 -2.62 7.77
C TYR A 126 22.42 -2.02 7.72
N ALA A 127 23.38 -2.77 7.16
CA ALA A 127 24.71 -2.24 6.91
C ALA A 127 24.65 -1.24 5.75
N VAL A 128 24.98 0.03 6.00
CA VAL A 128 24.96 1.10 5.00
C VAL A 128 26.33 1.21 4.35
N ASN A 129 26.41 0.94 3.05
CA ASN A 129 27.66 0.98 2.29
C ASN A 129 28.17 2.43 2.14
N ARG A 130 29.49 2.62 2.21
CA ARG A 130 30.11 3.92 1.96
C ARG A 130 30.44 4.09 0.47
N PHE A 131 30.01 5.19 -0.12
CA PHE A 131 30.45 5.60 -1.45
C PHE A 131 31.95 5.97 -1.47
N THR A 132 32.62 5.66 -2.57
CA THR A 132 34.01 6.06 -2.86
C THR A 132 34.09 7.37 -3.65
N SER A 133 32.99 7.76 -4.28
CA SER A 133 32.72 9.07 -4.88
C SER A 133 31.19 9.30 -4.82
N PRO A 134 30.71 10.54 -4.61
CA PRO A 134 29.27 10.84 -4.54
C PRO A 134 28.50 10.31 -5.75
N PRO A 135 27.33 9.67 -5.58
CA PRO A 135 26.46 9.28 -6.68
C PRO A 135 25.77 10.49 -7.30
N SER A 136 25.33 10.33 -8.54
CA SER A 136 24.49 11.29 -9.26
C SER A 136 23.08 11.35 -8.63
N ILE A 137 22.58 12.56 -8.38
CA ILE A 137 21.21 12.77 -7.89
C ILE A 137 20.27 12.96 -9.10
N ASP A 138 20.13 11.90 -9.90
CA ASP A 138 19.34 11.85 -11.14
C ASP A 138 18.21 10.79 -11.12
N GLY A 139 18.09 10.03 -10.02
CA GLY A 139 17.14 8.92 -9.87
C GLY A 139 17.63 7.58 -10.43
N ASN A 140 18.86 7.50 -10.94
CA ASN A 140 19.39 6.30 -11.55
C ASN A 140 20.04 5.35 -10.51
N ARG A 141 19.72 4.06 -10.58
CA ARG A 141 20.30 3.03 -9.68
C ARG A 141 21.61 2.40 -10.17
N ASN A 142 22.13 2.79 -11.34
CA ASN A 142 23.36 2.21 -11.90
C ASN A 142 24.59 2.34 -10.98
N GLU A 143 24.70 3.42 -10.20
CA GLU A 143 25.81 3.65 -9.25
C GLU A 143 25.62 2.91 -7.91
N TRP A 144 24.49 2.22 -7.72
CA TRP A 144 24.08 1.55 -6.49
C TRP A 144 24.22 0.02 -6.56
N ASP A 145 24.96 -0.51 -7.55
CA ASP A 145 25.24 -1.95 -7.63
C ASP A 145 25.99 -2.45 -6.38
N GLY A 146 25.60 -3.62 -5.88
CA GLY A 146 26.11 -4.18 -4.62
C GLY A 146 25.68 -3.46 -3.33
N PHE A 147 24.87 -2.39 -3.38
CA PHE A 147 24.28 -1.78 -2.18
C PHE A 147 23.05 -2.58 -1.72
N PRO A 148 22.92 -2.92 -0.41
CA PRO A 148 21.76 -3.66 0.09
C PRO A 148 20.44 -2.97 -0.27
N THR A 149 19.57 -3.72 -0.97
CA THR A 149 18.20 -3.31 -1.25
C THR A 149 17.28 -3.88 -0.19
N VAL A 150 16.38 -3.06 0.33
CA VAL A 150 15.41 -3.40 1.37
C VAL A 150 14.01 -3.12 0.83
N GLN A 151 13.05 -4.01 1.13
CA GLN A 151 11.64 -3.82 0.78
C GLN A 151 10.89 -3.18 1.96
N SER A 152 9.95 -2.29 1.68
CA SER A 152 9.06 -1.69 2.67
C SER A 152 7.85 -2.61 2.92
N GLU A 153 8.08 -3.74 3.60
CA GLU A 153 7.11 -4.83 3.77
C GLU A 153 5.98 -4.52 4.78
N PHE A 154 6.11 -3.47 5.60
CA PHE A 154 5.20 -3.22 6.72
C PHE A 154 4.17 -2.14 6.42
N GLN A 155 2.92 -2.57 6.25
CA GLN A 155 1.79 -1.64 6.37
C GLN A 155 1.67 -1.15 7.82
N VAL A 156 1.78 0.18 8.01
CA VAL A 156 1.63 0.84 9.31
C VAL A 156 0.32 1.63 9.46
N PHE A 157 -0.42 1.83 8.35
CA PHE A 157 -1.69 2.55 8.30
C PHE A 157 -2.55 2.07 7.12
N SER A 158 -3.88 2.22 7.23
CA SER A 158 -4.84 2.07 6.13
C SER A 158 -6.04 2.97 6.38
N ALA A 159 -6.56 3.60 5.33
CA ALA A 159 -7.94 4.11 5.33
C ALA A 159 -8.91 2.96 5.05
N SER A 160 -10.17 3.09 5.50
CA SER A 160 -11.23 2.09 5.25
C SER A 160 -11.60 1.90 3.78
N SER A 161 -11.13 2.77 2.89
CA SER A 161 -11.25 2.69 1.44
C SER A 161 -10.20 1.80 0.76
N TRP A 162 -9.12 1.39 1.46
CA TRP A 162 -8.11 0.51 0.88
C TRP A 162 -8.68 -0.89 0.68
N ASN A 163 -8.56 -1.38 -0.55
CA ASN A 163 -9.12 -2.63 -1.06
C ASN A 163 -8.28 -3.87 -0.75
N GLY A 164 -7.01 -3.69 -0.32
CA GLY A 164 -6.08 -4.76 -0.02
C GLY A 164 -5.36 -5.36 -1.24
N THR A 165 -5.17 -4.62 -2.33
CA THR A 165 -4.24 -5.02 -3.40
C THR A 165 -2.78 -4.68 -3.05
N ASP A 166 -1.84 -5.50 -3.53
CA ASP A 166 -0.40 -5.25 -3.46
C ASP A 166 0.06 -4.31 -4.60
N ASP A 167 -0.69 -3.24 -4.85
CA ASP A 167 -0.45 -2.26 -5.92
C ASP A 167 0.66 -1.26 -5.55
N LEU A 168 0.62 -0.72 -4.32
CA LEU A 168 1.67 0.11 -3.76
C LEU A 168 2.78 -0.73 -3.11
N GLN A 169 3.97 -0.71 -3.70
CA GLN A 169 5.17 -1.37 -3.18
C GLN A 169 6.39 -0.44 -3.26
N ALA A 170 7.29 -0.50 -2.26
CA ALA A 170 8.52 0.29 -2.28
C ALA A 170 9.77 -0.54 -1.95
N THR A 171 10.85 -0.30 -2.69
CA THR A 171 12.20 -0.78 -2.38
C THR A 171 13.15 0.40 -2.23
N TRP A 172 14.09 0.31 -1.29
CA TRP A 172 15.05 1.38 -1.00
C TRP A 172 16.47 0.87 -0.78
N GLN A 173 17.44 1.73 -1.06
CA GLN A 173 18.86 1.53 -0.78
C GLN A 173 19.40 2.78 -0.07
N LEU A 174 20.30 2.57 0.89
CA LEU A 174 21.01 3.65 1.58
C LEU A 174 22.52 3.55 1.34
N GLY A 175 23.15 4.70 1.16
CA GLY A 175 24.60 4.86 1.04
C GLY A 175 25.08 6.15 1.71
N TRP A 176 26.36 6.28 2.03
CA TRP A 176 26.88 7.49 2.70
C TRP A 176 28.31 7.85 2.29
N ASP A 177 28.73 9.07 2.56
CA ASP A 177 30.13 9.47 2.56
C ASP A 177 30.44 10.47 3.71
N SER A 178 31.53 11.23 3.61
CA SER A 178 31.93 12.20 4.64
C SER A 178 31.08 13.48 4.68
N GLU A 179 30.19 13.70 3.70
CA GLU A 179 29.41 14.92 3.53
C GLU A 179 27.90 14.65 3.59
N ALA A 180 27.43 13.51 3.06
CA ALA A 180 25.99 13.20 2.99
C ALA A 180 25.61 11.74 3.29
N LEU A 181 24.35 11.56 3.69
CA LEU A 181 23.60 10.32 3.56
C LEU A 181 22.80 10.40 2.26
N TYR A 182 22.90 9.37 1.44
CA TYR A 182 22.17 9.21 0.18
C TYR A 182 21.10 8.14 0.36
N ILE A 183 19.93 8.38 -0.23
CA ILE A 183 18.84 7.42 -0.37
C ILE A 183 18.41 7.35 -1.84
N VAL A 184 18.10 6.15 -2.32
CA VAL A 184 17.26 5.98 -3.50
C VAL A 184 16.09 5.07 -3.12
N VAL A 185 14.88 5.46 -3.52
CA VAL A 185 13.65 4.69 -3.35
C VAL A 185 13.04 4.51 -4.73
N VAL A 186 12.62 3.27 -5.03
CA VAL A 186 11.78 2.97 -6.17
C VAL A 186 10.44 2.48 -5.63
N VAL A 187 9.41 3.24 -5.97
CA VAL A 187 8.01 2.95 -5.68
C VAL A 187 7.38 2.40 -6.96
N GLU A 188 6.63 1.32 -6.83
CA GLU A 188 5.69 0.81 -7.81
C GLU A 188 4.30 1.12 -7.26
N ASP A 189 3.45 1.74 -8.09
CA ASP A 189 2.13 2.29 -7.75
C ASP A 189 1.34 2.37 -9.08
N ASP A 190 0.02 2.14 -9.07
CA ASP A 190 -0.82 2.19 -10.27
C ASP A 190 -1.55 3.54 -10.47
N ILE A 191 -1.73 4.36 -9.42
CA ILE A 191 -2.44 5.66 -9.48
C ILE A 191 -1.74 6.71 -8.59
N HIS A 192 -0.63 7.26 -9.08
CA HIS A 192 0.06 8.39 -8.42
C HIS A 192 -0.78 9.68 -8.42
N VAL A 193 -1.12 10.18 -7.23
CA VAL A 193 -1.87 11.40 -6.91
C VAL A 193 -1.09 12.29 -5.94
N GLN A 194 -0.45 13.34 -6.47
CA GLN A 194 0.11 14.42 -5.65
C GLN A 194 -0.48 15.77 -6.09
N ASN A 195 -1.07 16.51 -5.15
CA ASN A 195 -1.70 17.82 -5.36
C ASN A 195 -1.40 18.84 -4.24
N GLN A 196 -0.48 18.51 -3.33
CA GLN A 196 -0.09 19.29 -2.16
C GLN A 196 1.31 19.89 -2.33
N THR A 197 1.67 20.83 -1.44
CA THR A 197 2.99 21.48 -1.40
C THR A 197 3.38 21.85 0.03
N GLY A 198 4.67 22.07 0.29
CA GLY A 198 5.16 22.53 1.59
C GLY A 198 4.91 21.51 2.70
N ASP A 199 4.44 21.97 3.86
CA ASP A 199 4.14 21.13 5.02
C ASP A 199 2.93 20.20 4.84
N GLN A 200 2.26 20.22 3.68
CA GLN A 200 1.12 19.35 3.36
C GLN A 200 1.44 18.20 2.40
N ILE A 201 2.69 18.06 1.92
CA ILE A 201 3.08 17.05 0.89
C ILE A 201 2.67 15.62 1.29
N PHE A 202 2.71 15.31 2.59
CA PHE A 202 2.34 14.01 3.17
C PHE A 202 0.86 13.60 2.99
N LYS A 203 0.01 14.49 2.46
CA LYS A 203 -1.42 14.23 2.19
C LYS A 203 -1.69 13.83 0.72
N GLY A 204 -0.64 13.54 -0.02
CA GLY A 204 -0.63 12.90 -1.33
C GLY A 204 0.67 12.12 -1.50
N ASP A 205 0.87 11.52 -2.66
CA ASP A 205 1.88 10.46 -2.77
C ASP A 205 3.30 10.99 -2.61
N SER A 206 4.00 10.37 -1.66
CA SER A 206 5.23 10.86 -1.07
C SER A 206 5.96 9.75 -0.32
N VAL A 207 7.25 9.96 -0.08
CA VAL A 207 8.15 9.08 0.68
C VAL A 207 8.57 9.82 1.94
N ASP A 208 8.27 9.24 3.10
CA ASP A 208 8.69 9.75 4.41
C ASP A 208 9.91 8.99 4.94
N MET A 209 10.91 9.73 5.41
CA MET A 209 12.08 9.19 6.12
C MET A 209 12.24 9.87 7.49
N GLN A 210 12.14 9.09 8.57
CA GLN A 210 12.43 9.56 9.93
C GLN A 210 13.87 9.23 10.34
N ILE A 211 14.56 10.20 10.96
CA ILE A 211 15.95 10.07 11.41
C ILE A 211 16.07 10.62 12.84
N ASP A 212 16.46 9.76 13.80
CA ASP A 212 16.92 10.22 15.12
C ASP A 212 18.45 10.42 15.10
N THR A 213 18.90 11.60 15.50
CA THR A 213 20.33 11.97 15.58
C THR A 213 21.00 11.56 16.89
N ASN A 214 20.28 10.88 17.79
CA ASN A 214 20.76 10.35 19.07
C ASN A 214 20.14 8.96 19.40
N PRO A 215 20.26 7.94 18.53
CA PRO A 215 19.56 6.67 18.68
C PRO A 215 20.00 5.85 19.90
N SER A 216 21.20 6.10 20.43
CA SER A 216 21.70 5.51 21.68
C SER A 216 20.89 5.92 22.92
N SER A 217 20.04 6.95 22.83
CA SER A 217 19.08 7.29 23.89
C SER A 217 18.00 6.23 24.11
N GLY A 218 17.76 5.34 23.13
CA GLY A 218 16.66 4.37 23.19
C GLY A 218 15.27 5.01 23.24
N ALA A 219 15.13 6.26 22.77
CA ALA A 219 13.87 7.00 22.77
C ALA A 219 12.77 6.23 22.03
N ARG A 220 11.65 5.98 22.72
CA ARG A 220 10.48 5.25 22.17
C ARG A 220 9.45 6.17 21.51
N GLN A 221 9.71 7.47 21.45
CA GLN A 221 8.85 8.53 20.94
C GLN A 221 9.74 9.55 20.23
N VAL A 222 9.19 10.23 19.22
CA VAL A 222 9.89 11.32 18.54
C VAL A 222 10.20 12.47 19.52
N ASN A 223 11.33 13.13 19.34
CA ASN A 223 11.85 14.13 20.27
C ASN A 223 12.67 15.20 19.53
N SER A 224 13.25 16.20 20.22
CA SER A 224 14.02 17.28 19.57
C SER A 224 15.24 16.84 18.74
N ARG A 225 15.61 15.55 18.75
CA ARG A 225 16.66 14.93 17.91
C ARG A 225 16.13 14.16 16.70
N THR A 226 14.81 13.97 16.61
CA THR A 226 14.14 13.30 15.50
C THR A 226 13.72 14.32 14.43
N PHE A 227 13.99 13.99 13.18
CA PHE A 227 13.58 14.73 11.98
C PHE A 227 12.73 13.82 11.10
N GLN A 228 11.78 14.39 10.35
CA GLN A 228 11.06 13.69 9.27
C GLN A 228 11.25 14.46 7.98
N LEU A 229 11.81 13.78 6.98
CA LEU A 229 11.98 14.29 5.62
C LEU A 229 10.90 13.65 4.73
N THR A 230 9.89 14.43 4.38
CA THR A 230 8.86 14.06 3.40
C THR A 230 9.31 14.51 2.02
N MET A 231 9.26 13.64 1.01
CA MET A 231 9.67 13.92 -0.37
C MET A 231 8.59 13.48 -1.35
N SER A 232 8.38 14.21 -2.43
CA SER A 232 7.49 13.78 -3.52
C SER A 232 8.05 14.20 -4.89
N PRO A 233 7.87 13.39 -5.95
CA PRO A 233 8.22 13.77 -7.32
C PRO A 233 7.32 14.86 -7.92
N GLY A 234 6.28 15.32 -7.20
CA GLY A 234 5.27 16.22 -7.73
C GLY A 234 4.20 15.46 -8.52
N ASP A 235 3.56 16.08 -9.51
CA ASP A 235 2.50 15.47 -10.34
C ASP A 235 3.02 14.93 -11.69
N PHE A 236 4.35 14.90 -11.88
CA PHE A 236 5.03 14.65 -13.16
C PHE A 236 4.63 15.62 -14.30
N GLY A 237 4.02 16.78 -13.98
CA GLY A 237 3.43 17.72 -14.92
C GLY A 237 3.66 19.19 -14.55
N ALA A 238 2.79 19.78 -13.73
CA ALA A 238 2.80 21.19 -13.36
C ALA A 238 3.33 21.48 -11.95
N LEU A 239 3.22 20.51 -11.03
CA LEU A 239 3.79 20.54 -9.68
C LEU A 239 5.18 19.88 -9.72
N PRO A 240 6.27 20.63 -9.46
CA PRO A 240 7.62 20.07 -9.49
C PRO A 240 7.91 19.18 -8.27
N PRO A 241 8.95 18.34 -8.33
CA PRO A 241 9.48 17.64 -7.17
C PRO A 241 9.75 18.59 -6.01
N SER A 242 9.36 18.18 -4.81
CA SER A 242 9.51 19.00 -3.60
C SER A 242 9.68 18.13 -2.35
N TYR A 243 10.17 18.75 -1.27
CA TYR A 243 10.35 18.10 0.02
C TYR A 243 9.99 19.06 1.16
N TYR A 244 9.71 18.50 2.32
CA TYR A 244 9.60 19.24 3.58
C TYR A 244 10.38 18.52 4.68
N LEU A 245 11.00 19.29 5.57
CA LEU A 245 11.78 18.76 6.69
C LEU A 245 11.13 19.21 8.00
N PHE A 246 10.30 18.35 8.57
CA PHE A 246 9.77 18.53 9.91
C PHE A 246 10.85 18.22 10.95
N ARG A 247 10.73 18.85 12.12
CA ARG A 247 11.50 18.46 13.31
C ARG A 247 10.55 18.15 14.45
N ALA A 248 10.76 17.05 15.15
CA ALA A 248 9.98 16.77 16.34
C ALA A 248 10.39 17.68 17.52
N ASN A 249 9.48 17.85 18.46
CA ASN A 249 9.71 18.52 19.73
C ASN A 249 9.72 17.50 20.89
N ASP A 250 10.23 17.90 22.07
CA ASP A 250 10.32 17.01 23.23
C ASP A 250 8.95 16.69 23.89
N ALA A 251 7.84 17.16 23.31
CA ALA A 251 6.48 16.76 23.68
C ALA A 251 5.89 15.66 22.76
N GLY A 252 6.66 15.17 21.78
CA GLY A 252 6.25 14.05 20.92
C GLY A 252 5.51 14.44 19.64
N SER A 253 5.61 15.69 19.18
CA SER A 253 4.95 16.14 17.95
C SER A 253 5.93 16.77 16.96
N PHE A 254 5.68 16.62 15.67
CA PHE A 254 6.37 17.34 14.60
C PHE A 254 5.93 18.80 14.52
N ILE A 255 6.88 19.68 14.16
CA ILE A 255 6.75 21.13 13.92
C ILE A 255 7.63 21.56 12.74
#